data_AF-A0AAU7U8N7-F1
#
_entry.id   AF-A0AAU7U8N7-F1
#
_cell.length_a   1.000
_cell.length_b   1.000
_cell.length_c   1.000
_cell.angle_alpha   90.00
_cell.angle_beta   90.00
_cell.angle_gamma   90.00
#
_symmetry.space_group_name_H-M   'P 1'
#
loop_
_entity.id
_entity.type
_entity.pdbx_description
1 polymer ?
#
loop_
_entity_poly.entity_id
_entity_poly.type
_entity_poly.pdbx_seq_one_letter_code
_entity_poly.pdbx_strand_id
1 'polypeptide(L)'
;MAFITWLHDLQFPSAAARLFPTPLALATLVLFVWSLGPAIRGRIQPPMVWWLRLTWVLTLIPAATGVILAVGGDKVASAVAATGRSTTRYGFPPDPSRNWEHWMYAALILASLYAIELLVQGRIIRHQTGLRLLPVATLFLYGVAYMVGRVAVFPGSTPGT
;
A
#
# COMPACT_ATOMS: atom_id res chain seq x y z
N MET A 1 18.09 7.05 11.73
CA MET A 1 17.49 5.92 10.99
C MET A 1 16.39 5.21 11.80
N ALA A 2 16.60 4.85 13.07
CA ALA A 2 15.62 4.08 13.86
C ALA A 2 14.16 4.61 13.83
N PHE A 3 13.94 5.93 13.98
CA PHE A 3 12.59 6.51 13.89
C PHE A 3 11.96 6.36 12.49
N ILE A 4 12.74 6.54 11.42
CA ILE A 4 12.29 6.41 10.03
C ILE A 4 11.91 4.95 9.75
N THR A 5 12.73 4.00 10.21
CA THR A 5 12.46 2.57 10.11
C THR A 5 11.19 2.21 10.88
N TRP A 6 11.03 2.67 12.12
CA TRP A 6 9.82 2.44 12.91
C TRP A 6 8.55 2.97 12.21
N LEU A 7 8.62 4.18 11.65
CA LEU A 7 7.49 4.78 10.94
C LEU A 7 7.15 4.02 9.65
N HIS A 8 8.18 3.56 8.92
CA HIS A 8 8.02 2.77 7.69
C HIS A 8 7.44 1.38 7.97
N ASP A 9 7.83 0.76 9.09
CA ASP A 9 7.45 -0.60 9.48
C ASP A 9 6.14 -0.69 10.27
N LEU A 10 5.35 0.38 10.28
CA LEU A 10 4.12 0.43 11.06
C LEU A 10 3.10 -0.61 10.56
N GLN A 11 2.86 -1.63 11.39
CA GLN A 11 1.94 -2.75 11.14
C GLN A 11 1.00 -2.95 12.33
N PHE A 12 -0.17 -3.52 12.09
CA PHE A 12 -1.08 -3.87 13.18
C PHE A 12 -0.63 -5.16 13.88
N PRO A 13 -0.45 -5.18 15.21
CA PRO A 13 0.03 -6.37 15.92
C PRO A 13 -1.11 -7.31 16.35
N SER A 14 -2.18 -7.44 15.54
CA SER A 14 -3.39 -8.20 15.92
C SER A 14 -3.92 -9.06 14.77
N ALA A 15 -4.91 -9.90 15.04
CA ALA A 15 -5.58 -10.72 14.01
C ALA A 15 -6.15 -9.88 12.86
N ALA A 16 -6.41 -8.59 13.11
CA ALA A 16 -6.84 -7.63 12.11
C ALA A 16 -5.82 -7.45 10.97
N ALA A 17 -4.53 -7.72 11.22
CA ALA A 17 -3.46 -7.69 10.23
C ALA A 17 -3.69 -8.68 9.06
N ARG A 18 -4.52 -9.71 9.25
CA ARG A 18 -4.91 -10.64 8.17
C ARG A 18 -5.74 -9.98 7.09
N LEU A 19 -6.49 -8.93 7.44
CA LEU A 19 -7.33 -8.18 6.52
C LEU A 19 -6.64 -6.88 6.11
N PHE A 20 -6.01 -6.17 7.04
CA PHE A 20 -5.30 -4.92 6.76
C PHE A 20 -3.97 -4.92 7.51
N PRO A 21 -2.86 -5.36 6.91
CA PRO A 21 -1.58 -5.49 7.60
C PRO A 21 -0.98 -4.15 8.03
N THR A 22 -1.35 -3.06 7.35
CA THR A 22 -0.82 -1.71 7.59
C THR A 22 -1.97 -0.69 7.70
N PRO A 23 -1.74 0.49 8.31
CA PRO A 23 -2.71 1.59 8.31
C PRO A 23 -3.14 2.00 6.90
N LEU A 24 -2.24 1.91 5.91
CA LEU A 24 -2.55 2.15 4.50
C LEU A 24 -3.55 1.12 3.95
N ALA A 25 -3.35 -0.17 4.23
CA ALA A 25 -4.28 -1.22 3.82
C ALA A 25 -5.69 -1.00 4.44
N LEU A 26 -5.75 -0.55 5.69
CA LEU A 26 -7.03 -0.20 6.32
C LEU A 26 -7.69 1.01 5.64
N ALA A 27 -6.94 2.09 5.41
CA ALA A 27 -7.47 3.30 4.77
C ALA A 27 -8.00 3.01 3.35
N THR A 28 -7.28 2.21 2.57
CA THR A 28 -7.66 1.80 1.22
C THR A 28 -8.87 0.86 1.22
N LEU A 29 -9.01 -0.02 2.22
CA LEU A 29 -10.22 -0.84 2.41
C LEU A 29 -11.45 0.04 2.69
N VAL A 30 -11.33 1.03 3.58
CA VAL A 30 -12.42 1.99 3.85
C VAL A 30 -12.77 2.77 2.59
N LEU A 31 -11.75 3.22 1.83
CA LEU A 31 -11.95 3.92 0.56
C LEU A 31 -12.69 3.03 -0.46
N PHE A 32 -12.37 1.74 -0.53
CA PHE A 32 -13.09 0.77 -1.35
C PHE A 32 -14.56 0.68 -0.96
N VAL A 33 -14.85 0.42 0.32
CA VAL A 33 -16.24 0.32 0.80
C VAL A 33 -17.02 1.61 0.52
N TRP A 34 -16.42 2.77 0.77
CA TRP A 34 -17.06 4.07 0.56
C TRP A 34 -17.24 4.41 -0.92
N SER A 35 -16.40 3.90 -1.81
CA SER A 35 -16.50 4.14 -3.25
C SER A 35 -17.76 3.57 -3.90
N LEU A 36 -18.43 2.62 -3.23
CA LEU A 36 -19.75 2.12 -3.64
C LEU A 36 -20.81 3.24 -3.61
N GLY A 37 -20.70 4.18 -2.67
CA GLY A 37 -21.62 5.30 -2.54
C GLY A 37 -21.69 6.16 -3.81
N PRO A 38 -20.57 6.73 -4.29
CA PRO A 38 -20.54 7.47 -5.55
C PRO A 38 -20.89 6.63 -6.78
N ALA A 39 -20.51 5.34 -6.80
CA ALA A 39 -20.84 4.46 -7.92
C ALA A 39 -22.35 4.29 -8.11
N ILE A 40 -23.09 4.21 -7.00
CA ILE A 40 -24.56 4.08 -7.00
C ILE A 40 -25.24 5.45 -7.18
N ARG A 41 -24.80 6.46 -6.42
CA ARG A 41 -25.47 7.77 -6.34
C ARG A 41 -25.06 8.74 -7.46
N GLY A 42 -23.99 8.44 -8.19
CA GLY A 42 -23.47 9.30 -9.26
C GLY A 42 -22.92 10.65 -8.78
N ARG A 43 -22.57 10.77 -7.49
CA ARG A 43 -21.99 11.99 -6.89
C ARG A 43 -21.00 11.65 -5.79
N ILE A 44 -19.93 12.44 -5.70
CA ILE A 44 -18.93 12.34 -4.63
C ILE A 44 -19.30 13.27 -3.49
N GLN A 45 -19.17 12.77 -2.25
CA GLN A 45 -19.40 13.57 -1.05
C GLN A 45 -18.07 14.04 -0.45
N PRO A 46 -18.02 15.21 0.22
CA PRO A 46 -16.80 15.74 0.82
C PRO A 46 -16.03 14.75 1.72
N PRO A 47 -16.66 13.89 2.55
CA PRO A 47 -15.95 12.92 3.36
C PRO A 47 -15.06 11.97 2.56
N MET A 48 -15.50 11.56 1.36
CA MET A 48 -14.70 10.68 0.51
C MET A 48 -13.47 11.38 -0.07
N VAL A 49 -13.58 12.67 -0.38
CA VAL A 49 -12.43 13.47 -0.83
C VAL A 49 -11.41 13.61 0.30
N TRP A 50 -11.85 13.92 1.51
CA TRP A 50 -10.97 13.96 2.69
C TRP A 50 -10.28 12.63 2.94
N TRP A 51 -11.02 11.52 2.82
CA TRP A 51 -10.45 10.18 2.99
C TRP A 51 -9.43 9.82 1.91
N LEU A 52 -9.68 10.22 0.66
CA LEU A 52 -8.71 10.08 -0.43
C LEU A 52 -7.43 10.88 -0.14
N ARG A 53 -7.54 12.11 0.39
CA ARG A 53 -6.38 12.91 0.81
C ARG A 53 -5.60 12.26 1.96
N LEU A 54 -6.30 11.69 2.94
CA LEU A 54 -5.66 10.91 4.01
C LEU A 54 -4.92 9.69 3.44
N THR A 55 -5.52 8.99 2.47
CA THR A 55 -4.91 7.83 1.81
C THR A 55 -3.63 8.22 1.05
N TRP A 56 -3.61 9.40 0.41
CA TRP A 56 -2.40 9.98 -0.16
C TRP A 56 -1.32 10.19 0.89
N VAL A 57 -1.65 10.82 2.03
CA VAL A 57 -0.67 11.04 3.12
C VAL A 57 -0.11 9.70 3.64
N LEU A 58 -0.99 8.72 3.88
CA LEU A 58 -0.60 7.37 4.33
C LEU A 58 0.19 6.59 3.29
N THR A 59 0.18 7.00 2.02
CA THR A 59 1.03 6.43 0.97
C THR A 59 2.37 7.14 0.88
N LEU A 60 2.33 8.49 0.85
CA LEU A 60 3.52 9.31 0.62
C LEU A 60 4.49 9.26 1.79
N ILE A 61 4.01 9.18 3.03
CA ILE A 61 4.88 9.05 4.20
C ILE A 61 5.72 7.77 4.12
N PRO A 62 5.14 6.54 4.01
CA PRO A 62 5.92 5.32 3.86
C PRO A 62 6.76 5.25 2.59
N ALA A 63 6.26 5.82 1.48
CA ALA A 63 7.02 5.87 0.23
C ALA A 63 8.28 6.75 0.36
N ALA A 64 8.15 7.94 0.95
CA ALA A 64 9.28 8.83 1.19
C ALA A 64 10.27 8.23 2.18
N THR A 65 9.81 7.65 3.29
CA THR A 65 10.69 6.97 4.24
C THR A 65 11.38 5.77 3.58
N GLY A 66 10.66 4.98 2.77
CA GLY A 66 11.23 3.86 2.02
C GLY A 66 12.33 4.28 1.04
N VAL A 67 12.14 5.39 0.31
CA VAL A 67 13.18 5.96 -0.57
C VAL A 67 14.41 6.38 0.24
N ILE A 68 14.22 7.07 1.37
CA ILE A 68 15.33 7.50 2.24
C ILE A 68 16.12 6.28 2.74
N LEU A 69 15.42 5.24 3.20
CA LEU A 69 16.04 3.99 3.66
C LEU A 69 16.80 3.29 2.52
N ALA A 70 16.19 3.18 1.34
CA ALA A 70 16.80 2.54 0.18
C ALA A 70 18.05 3.26 -0.32
N VAL A 71 18.06 4.60 -0.32
CA VAL A 71 19.26 5.41 -0.63
C VAL A 71 20.36 5.18 0.41
N GLY A 72 19.99 4.93 1.67
CA GLY A 72 20.89 4.51 2.74
C GLY A 72 21.40 3.06 2.63
N GLY A 73 20.96 2.29 1.63
CA GLY A 73 21.34 0.90 1.41
C GLY A 73 20.44 -0.13 2.10
N ASP A 74 19.41 0.32 2.82
CA ASP A 74 18.45 -0.58 3.46
C ASP A 74 17.56 -1.27 2.41
N LYS A 75 17.13 -2.49 2.73
CA LYS A 75 16.24 -3.30 1.91
C LYS A 75 15.02 -3.70 2.72
N VAL A 76 13.99 -4.17 2.02
CA VAL A 76 12.79 -4.72 2.64
C VAL A 76 13.17 -5.85 3.61
N ALA A 77 12.55 -5.87 4.80
CA ALA A 77 12.94 -6.75 5.90
C ALA A 77 12.83 -8.26 5.60
N SER A 78 11.97 -8.66 4.66
CA SER A 78 11.85 -10.03 4.17
C SER A 78 12.93 -10.41 3.14
N ALA A 79 13.62 -9.42 2.56
CA ALA A 79 14.59 -9.61 1.49
C ALA A 79 16.03 -9.83 1.99
N VAL A 80 16.28 -9.58 3.27
CA VAL A 80 17.61 -9.66 3.87
C VAL A 80 17.57 -10.39 5.21
N ALA A 81 18.69 -11.03 5.55
CA ALA A 81 18.88 -11.58 6.87
C ALA A 81 18.96 -10.46 7.91
N ALA A 82 18.42 -10.70 9.10
CA ALA A 82 18.63 -9.81 10.23
C ALA A 82 20.09 -9.88 10.69
N THR A 83 20.64 -8.77 11.16
CA THR A 83 22.02 -8.69 11.65
C THR A 83 22.34 -9.80 12.65
N GLY A 84 23.37 -10.60 12.36
CA GLY A 84 23.80 -11.72 13.21
C GLY A 84 22.92 -12.98 13.12
N ARG A 85 22.02 -13.08 12.12
CA ARG A 85 21.18 -14.25 11.88
C ARG A 85 21.26 -14.69 10.41
N SER A 86 20.91 -15.94 10.12
CA SER A 86 20.70 -16.45 8.75
C SER A 86 19.27 -16.25 8.26
N THR A 87 18.36 -15.82 9.15
CA THR A 87 16.94 -15.59 8.87
C THR A 87 16.61 -14.10 8.90
N THR A 88 15.51 -13.72 8.26
CA THR A 88 14.90 -12.39 8.35
C THR A 88 14.53 -12.05 9.80
N ARG A 89 14.20 -10.79 10.09
CA ARG A 89 13.73 -10.39 11.43
C ARG A 89 12.47 -11.12 11.89
N TYR A 90 11.73 -11.71 10.94
CA TYR A 90 10.51 -12.47 11.17
C TYR A 90 10.73 -13.99 11.26
N GLY A 91 11.99 -14.45 11.19
CA GLY A 91 12.33 -15.88 11.31
C GLY A 91 12.18 -16.69 10.02
N PHE A 92 11.81 -16.07 8.91
CA PHE A 92 11.75 -16.72 7.59
C PHE A 92 13.09 -16.66 6.86
N PRO A 93 13.35 -17.57 5.90
CA PRO A 93 14.48 -17.43 4.97
C PRO A 93 14.39 -16.08 4.21
N PRO A 94 15.51 -15.34 4.06
CA PRO A 94 15.54 -14.14 3.23
C PRO A 94 15.17 -14.45 1.78
N ASP A 95 14.45 -13.54 1.13
CA ASP A 95 14.11 -13.64 -0.29
C ASP A 95 14.35 -12.31 -1.01
N PRO A 96 15.51 -12.16 -1.71
CA PRO A 96 15.89 -10.91 -2.36
C PRO A 96 14.86 -10.38 -3.38
N SER A 97 14.04 -11.25 -3.98
CA SER A 97 13.02 -10.86 -4.95
C SER A 97 11.96 -9.93 -4.33
N ARG A 98 11.72 -10.05 -3.01
CA ARG A 98 10.77 -9.22 -2.26
C ARG A 98 11.11 -7.74 -2.31
N ASN A 99 12.38 -7.40 -2.47
CA ASN A 99 12.79 -6.00 -2.58
C ASN A 99 12.20 -5.35 -3.85
N TRP A 100 12.26 -6.04 -4.99
CA TRP A 100 11.69 -5.56 -6.25
C TRP A 100 10.17 -5.57 -6.26
N GLU A 101 9.56 -6.61 -5.70
CA GLU A 101 8.11 -6.66 -5.55
C GLU A 101 7.59 -5.48 -4.72
N HIS A 102 8.27 -5.11 -3.65
CA HIS A 102 7.87 -3.97 -2.81
C HIS A 102 7.90 -2.66 -3.59
N TRP A 103 8.94 -2.43 -4.40
CA TRP A 103 9.00 -1.28 -5.32
C TRP A 103 7.86 -1.28 -6.34
N MET A 104 7.60 -2.43 -6.96
CA MET A 104 6.51 -2.59 -7.92
C MET A 104 5.16 -2.25 -7.28
N TYR A 105 4.86 -2.80 -6.10
CA TYR A 105 3.61 -2.53 -5.42
C TYR A 105 3.50 -1.07 -4.97
N ALA A 106 4.58 -0.45 -4.48
CA ALA A 106 4.58 0.98 -4.15
C ALA A 106 4.27 1.85 -5.39
N ALA A 107 4.84 1.53 -6.55
CA ALA A 107 4.54 2.23 -7.81
C ALA A 107 3.08 2.02 -8.25
N LEU A 108 2.55 0.79 -8.12
CA LEU A 108 1.15 0.49 -8.44
C LEU A 108 0.17 1.22 -7.51
N ILE A 109 0.50 1.43 -6.24
CA ILE A 109 -0.31 2.26 -5.32
C ILE A 109 -0.39 3.69 -5.83
N LEU A 110 0.75 4.30 -6.16
CA LEU A 110 0.80 5.68 -6.68
C LEU A 110 0.01 5.82 -7.98
N ALA A 111 0.18 4.88 -8.91
CA ALA A 111 -0.56 4.86 -10.17
C ALA A 111 -2.07 4.71 -9.93
N SER A 112 -2.48 3.85 -9.00
CA SER A 112 -3.88 3.62 -8.66
C SER A 112 -4.51 4.85 -8.00
N LEU A 113 -3.81 5.51 -7.07
CA LEU A 113 -4.28 6.76 -6.46
C LEU A 113 -4.43 7.88 -7.50
N TYR A 114 -3.46 8.01 -8.40
CA TYR A 114 -3.55 8.97 -9.50
C TYR A 114 -4.74 8.67 -10.42
N ALA A 115 -4.95 7.40 -10.79
CA ALA A 115 -6.11 6.98 -11.56
C ALA A 115 -7.43 7.33 -10.85
N ILE A 116 -7.51 7.10 -9.53
CA ILE A 116 -8.68 7.47 -8.72
C ILE A 116 -8.92 8.99 -8.76
N GLU A 117 -7.89 9.83 -8.66
CA GLU A 117 -8.05 11.29 -8.81
C GLU A 117 -8.67 11.65 -10.17
N LEU A 118 -8.21 11.02 -11.25
CA LEU A 118 -8.72 11.28 -12.60
C LEU A 118 -10.20 10.86 -12.73
N LEU A 119 -10.59 9.73 -12.13
CA LEU A 119 -11.97 9.27 -12.08
C LEU A 119 -12.85 10.23 -11.26
N VAL A 120 -12.35 10.68 -10.10
CA VAL A 120 -13.02 11.63 -9.21
C VAL A 120 -13.20 13.00 -9.87
N GLN A 121 -12.22 13.48 -10.61
CA GLN A 121 -12.29 14.79 -11.27
C GLN A 121 -13.10 14.75 -12.58
N GLY A 122 -13.31 13.59 -13.19
CA GLY A 122 -14.06 13.44 -14.44
C GLY A 122 -13.38 14.09 -15.66
N ARG A 123 -12.05 14.23 -15.64
CA ARG A 123 -11.30 14.94 -16.69
C ARG A 123 -11.06 14.12 -17.97
N ILE A 124 -10.94 12.80 -17.87
CA ILE A 124 -10.57 11.92 -19.00
C ILE A 124 -11.79 11.19 -19.56
N ILE A 125 -12.69 10.76 -18.68
CA ILE A 125 -13.90 10.04 -19.03
C ILE A 125 -15.11 10.74 -18.42
N ARG A 126 -16.30 10.53 -19.01
CA ARG A 126 -17.55 11.05 -18.48
C ARG A 126 -17.66 10.73 -16.99
N HIS A 127 -17.85 11.77 -16.17
CA HIS A 127 -17.79 11.69 -14.72
C HIS A 127 -18.62 10.52 -14.15
N GLN A 128 -19.87 10.36 -14.58
CA GLN A 128 -20.73 9.24 -14.15
C GLN A 128 -20.15 7.85 -14.44
N THR A 129 -19.52 7.67 -15.60
CA THR A 129 -18.83 6.42 -15.94
C THR A 129 -17.63 6.21 -15.02
N GLY A 130 -16.85 7.28 -14.77
CA GLY A 130 -15.72 7.22 -13.85
C GLY A 130 -16.12 6.85 -12.42
N LEU A 131 -17.23 7.40 -11.92
CA LEU A 131 -17.76 7.05 -10.60
C LEU A 131 -18.16 5.57 -10.49
N ARG A 132 -18.68 4.98 -11.57
CA ARG A 132 -19.01 3.53 -11.60
C ARG A 132 -17.76 2.64 -11.59
N LEU A 133 -16.64 3.14 -12.08
CA LEU A 133 -15.36 2.42 -12.08
C LEU A 133 -14.55 2.63 -10.78
N LEU A 134 -14.94 3.59 -9.94
CA LEU A 134 -14.23 3.85 -8.67
C LEU A 134 -14.07 2.59 -7.80
N PRO A 135 -15.10 1.73 -7.59
CA PRO A 135 -14.95 0.52 -6.78
C PRO A 135 -13.90 -0.46 -7.32
N VAL A 136 -13.74 -0.55 -8.63
CA VAL A 136 -12.74 -1.42 -9.24
C VAL A 136 -11.34 -0.88 -8.97
N ALA A 137 -11.14 0.42 -9.17
CA ALA A 137 -9.86 1.07 -8.92
C ALA A 137 -9.46 1.05 -7.44
N THR A 138 -10.40 1.28 -6.53
CA THR A 138 -10.15 1.26 -5.08
C THR A 138 -9.96 -0.16 -4.54
N LEU A 139 -10.65 -1.17 -5.10
CA LEU A 139 -10.40 -2.58 -4.76
C LEU A 139 -9.00 -3.01 -5.18
N PHE A 140 -8.59 -2.65 -6.40
CA PHE A 140 -7.24 -2.91 -6.89
C PHE A 140 -6.19 -2.23 -5.99
N LEU A 141 -6.38 -0.94 -5.68
CA LEU A 141 -5.52 -0.20 -4.76
C LEU A 141 -5.40 -0.90 -3.40
N TYR A 142 -6.52 -1.36 -2.81
CA TYR A 142 -6.50 -2.11 -1.55
C TYR A 142 -5.70 -3.41 -1.67
N GLY A 143 -5.91 -4.20 -2.73
CA GLY A 143 -5.15 -5.43 -2.96
C GLY A 143 -3.64 -5.18 -3.06
N VAL A 144 -3.23 -4.12 -3.75
CA VAL A 144 -1.81 -3.73 -3.86
C VAL A 144 -1.27 -3.26 -2.49
N ALA A 145 -2.02 -2.43 -1.76
CA ALA A 145 -1.64 -1.97 -0.41
C ALA A 145 -1.50 -3.13 0.58
N TYR A 146 -2.38 -4.13 0.48
CA TYR A 146 -2.27 -5.38 1.24
C TYR A 146 -0.97 -6.12 0.90
N MET A 147 -0.66 -6.24 -0.39
CA MET A 147 0.55 -6.93 -0.86
C MET A 147 1.84 -6.27 -0.38
N VAL A 148 1.90 -4.94 -0.28
CA VAL A 148 3.07 -4.23 0.32
C VAL A 148 3.37 -4.74 1.73
N GLY A 149 2.35 -4.83 2.59
CA GLY A 149 2.52 -5.34 3.95
C GLY A 149 2.91 -6.81 3.99
N ARG A 150 2.28 -7.64 3.13
CA ARG A 150 2.56 -9.07 3.01
C ARG A 150 4.00 -9.33 2.56
N VAL A 151 4.46 -8.59 1.56
CA VAL A 151 5.82 -8.68 0.99
C VAL A 151 6.86 -8.23 2.00
N ALA A 152 6.56 -7.27 2.87
CA ALA A 152 7.49 -6.83 3.91
C ALA A 152 7.80 -7.91 4.97
N VAL A 153 6.89 -8.89 5.15
CA VAL A 153 6.97 -9.90 6.22
C VAL A 153 7.29 -11.29 5.69
N PHE A 154 6.57 -11.75 4.67
CA PHE A 154 6.61 -13.15 4.24
C PHE A 154 7.51 -13.37 3.02
N PRO A 155 8.22 -14.50 2.95
CA PRO A 155 9.06 -14.85 1.80
C PRO A 155 8.20 -15.22 0.59
N GLY A 156 8.77 -15.09 -0.60
CA GLY A 156 8.09 -15.22 -1.90
C GLY A 156 8.40 -16.51 -2.63
N SER A 157 8.64 -16.39 -3.93
CA SER A 157 8.90 -17.51 -4.82
C SER A 157 10.33 -18.01 -4.76
N THR A 158 11.27 -17.24 -4.20
CA THR A 158 12.69 -17.58 -4.14
C THR A 158 13.28 -17.46 -2.72
N PRO A 159 12.73 -18.16 -1.70
CA PRO A 159 13.29 -18.08 -0.34
C PRO A 159 14.64 -18.80 -0.26
N GLY A 160 15.64 -18.16 0.34
CA GLY A 160 16.95 -18.75 0.62
C GLY A 160 17.95 -18.77 -0.55
N THR A 161 17.63 -18.09 -1.66
CA THR A 161 18.54 -17.83 -2.79
C THR A 161 19.28 -16.52 -2.62
#